data_AF-K2F1N0-F1
#
_entry.id   AF-K2F1N0-F1
#
_cell.length_a   1.000
_cell.length_b   1.000
_cell.length_c   1.000
_cell.angle_alpha   90.00
_cell.angle_beta   90.00
_cell.angle_gamma   90.00
#
_symmetry.space_group_name_H-M   'P 1'
#
loop_
_entity.id
_entity.type
_entity.pdbx_description
1 polymer ?
#
loop_
_entity_poly.entity_id
_entity_poly.type
_entity_poly.pdbx_seq_one_letter_code
_entity_poly.pdbx_strand_id
1 'polypeptide(L)'
;MKLIAELNEITNGFRKTISFLEKKEKTNLAISAILMIFAGFLINLPAVILGKFVDKIINLKDPTFSIAIPFLIIIIVIILLKETLTIIRKYLVENISTQTEKKLTVKTIQHLLKTDILEFINKYQIGSLHGKIFRSIQGLIKLIKLGFLDFFPTFFTALAAIAIAFYQKPLLASFMILIIPS
;
A
#
# COMPACT_ATOMS: atom_id res chain seq x y z
N MET A 1 6.02 22.81 -14.87
CA MET A 1 4.61 22.87 -15.31
C MET A 1 4.09 21.52 -15.83
N LYS A 2 4.85 20.74 -16.62
CA LYS A 2 4.47 19.38 -17.06
C LYS A 2 4.23 18.37 -15.92
N LEU A 3 5.10 18.34 -14.90
CA LEU A 3 4.96 17.45 -13.73
C LEU A 3 3.64 17.61 -12.97
N ILE A 4 3.13 18.84 -12.84
CA ILE A 4 1.87 19.11 -12.12
C ILE A 4 0.67 18.65 -12.95
N ALA A 5 0.75 18.76 -14.28
CA ALA A 5 -0.27 18.25 -15.18
C ALA A 5 -0.30 16.71 -15.21
N GLU A 6 0.86 16.06 -15.27
CA GLU A 6 0.98 14.60 -15.19
C GLU A 6 0.49 14.06 -13.83
N LEU A 7 0.83 14.74 -12.72
CA LEU A 7 0.28 14.40 -11.40
C LEU A 7 -1.24 14.58 -11.34
N ASN A 8 -1.79 15.61 -11.97
CA ASN A 8 -3.24 15.80 -12.07
C ASN A 8 -3.93 14.73 -12.93
N GLU A 9 -3.29 14.24 -13.99
CA GLU A 9 -3.83 13.12 -14.78
C GLU A 9 -3.76 11.79 -14.02
N ILE A 10 -2.65 11.50 -13.34
CA ILE A 10 -2.48 10.30 -12.52
C ILE A 10 -3.50 10.31 -11.38
N THR A 11 -3.66 11.43 -10.68
CA THR A 11 -4.64 11.55 -9.58
C THR A 11 -6.08 11.47 -10.07
N ASN A 12 -6.41 12.05 -11.22
CA ASN A 12 -7.74 11.91 -11.83
C ASN A 12 -8.02 10.48 -12.33
N GLY A 13 -7.00 9.79 -12.86
CA GLY A 13 -7.08 8.38 -13.22
C GLY A 13 -7.34 7.50 -11.99
N PHE A 14 -6.60 7.74 -10.91
CA PHE A 14 -6.78 7.04 -9.64
C PHE A 14 -8.16 7.32 -9.03
N ARG A 15 -8.62 8.57 -9.09
CA ARG A 15 -9.94 8.99 -8.61
C ARG A 15 -11.08 8.35 -9.41
N LYS A 16 -10.93 8.23 -10.73
CA LYS A 16 -11.88 7.49 -11.59
C LYS A 16 -11.90 6.01 -11.25
N THR A 17 -10.74 5.37 -11.10
CA THR A 17 -10.63 3.97 -10.66
C THR A 17 -11.33 3.74 -9.33
N ILE A 18 -11.10 4.63 -8.34
CA ILE A 18 -11.79 4.56 -7.04
C ILE A 18 -13.29 4.84 -7.17
N SER A 19 -13.72 5.66 -8.13
CA SER A 19 -15.13 5.94 -8.38
C SER A 19 -15.91 4.69 -8.82
N PHE A 20 -15.27 3.71 -9.47
CA PHE A 20 -15.91 2.47 -9.89
C PHE A 20 -16.13 1.48 -8.74
N LEU A 21 -15.52 1.71 -7.57
CA LEU A 21 -15.69 0.89 -6.38
C LEU A 21 -16.99 1.23 -5.63
N GLU A 22 -17.67 0.21 -5.14
CA GLU A 22 -18.88 0.38 -4.33
C GLU A 22 -18.57 1.01 -2.97
N LYS A 23 -19.57 1.64 -2.33
CA LYS A 23 -19.40 2.35 -1.05
C LYS A 23 -18.74 1.49 0.04
N LYS A 24 -19.05 0.19 0.09
CA LYS A 24 -18.48 -0.78 1.05
C LYS A 24 -17.01 -1.11 0.78
N GLU A 25 -16.60 -1.11 -0.49
CA GLU A 25 -15.21 -1.35 -0.91
C GLU A 25 -14.33 -0.13 -0.64
N LYS A 26 -14.89 1.08 -0.80
CA LYS A 26 -14.22 2.33 -0.41
C LYS A 26 -13.91 2.39 1.09
N THR A 27 -14.84 1.98 1.95
CA THR A 27 -14.60 1.97 3.40
C THR A 27 -13.51 0.97 3.77
N ASN A 28 -13.53 -0.24 3.19
CA ASN A 28 -12.49 -1.23 3.46
C ASN A 28 -11.12 -0.79 2.94
N LEU A 29 -11.05 -0.12 1.78
CA LEU A 29 -9.83 0.48 1.28
C LEU A 29 -9.30 1.60 2.18
N ALA A 30 -10.19 2.44 2.72
CA ALA A 30 -9.81 3.48 3.68
C ALA A 30 -9.25 2.85 4.98
N ILE A 31 -9.88 1.78 5.47
CA ILE A 31 -9.37 1.01 6.62
C ILE A 31 -7.99 0.43 6.28
N SER A 32 -7.80 -0.17 5.11
CA SER A 32 -6.50 -0.68 4.67
C SER A 32 -5.45 0.42 4.60
N ALA A 33 -5.79 1.62 4.13
CA ALA A 33 -4.87 2.76 4.08
C ALA A 33 -4.46 3.24 5.48
N ILE A 34 -5.40 3.30 6.43
CA ILE A 34 -5.09 3.61 7.83
C ILE A 34 -4.15 2.55 8.42
N LEU A 35 -4.46 1.27 8.20
CA LEU A 35 -3.61 0.16 8.63
C LEU A 35 -2.20 0.24 8.02
N MET A 36 -2.05 0.72 6.77
CA MET A 36 -0.75 0.94 6.13
C MET A 36 0.10 1.99 6.84
N ILE A 37 -0.50 3.09 7.26
CA ILE A 37 0.20 4.15 7.97
C ILE A 37 0.73 3.59 9.30
N PHE A 38 -0.14 2.95 10.09
CA PHE A 38 0.27 2.31 11.34
C PHE A 38 1.34 1.24 11.13
N ALA A 39 1.15 0.33 10.16
CA ALA A 39 2.13 -0.71 9.85
C ALA A 39 3.48 -0.12 9.41
N GLY A 40 3.48 0.98 8.65
CA GLY A 40 4.69 1.67 8.21
C GLY A 40 5.50 2.24 9.37
N PHE A 41 4.84 2.80 10.41
CA PHE A 41 5.53 3.18 11.64
C PHE A 41 6.10 1.96 12.36
N LEU A 42 5.29 0.93 12.57
CA LEU A 42 5.68 -0.29 13.29
C LEU A 42 6.85 -1.04 12.64
N ILE A 43 7.00 -0.97 11.31
CA ILE A 43 8.15 -1.54 10.60
C ILE A 43 9.48 -0.94 11.07
N ASN A 44 9.50 0.35 11.39
CA ASN A 44 10.71 1.08 11.74
C ASN A 44 11.04 1.02 13.25
N LEU A 45 10.07 0.67 14.09
CA LEU A 45 10.22 0.62 15.56
C LEU A 45 11.34 -0.34 16.05
N PRO A 46 11.47 -1.58 15.52
CA PRO A 46 12.53 -2.49 15.97
C PRO A 46 13.93 -1.91 15.84
N ALA A 47 14.23 -1.20 14.74
CA ALA A 47 15.53 -0.56 14.53
C ALA A 47 15.81 0.54 15.57
N VAL A 48 14.81 1.35 15.90
CA VAL A 48 14.91 2.40 16.93
C VAL A 48 15.16 1.80 18.31
N ILE A 49 14.45 0.72 18.64
CA ILE A 49 14.57 0.05 19.95
C ILE A 49 15.93 -0.62 20.07
N LEU A 50 16.43 -1.22 18.99
CA LEU A 50 17.77 -1.78 18.93
C LEU A 50 18.83 -0.68 19.14
N GLY A 51 18.70 0.48 18.50
CA GLY A 51 19.61 1.62 18.73
C GLY A 51 19.65 2.06 20.19
N LYS A 52 18.48 2.26 20.81
CA LYS A 52 18.38 2.61 22.24
C LYS A 52 18.95 1.54 23.17
N PHE A 53 18.80 0.26 22.79
CA PHE A 53 19.37 -0.85 23.53
C PHE A 53 20.90 -0.83 23.50
N VAL A 54 21.49 -0.63 22.33
CA VAL A 54 22.94 -0.51 22.15
C VAL A 54 23.49 0.68 22.95
N ASP A 55 22.85 1.86 22.84
CA ASP A 55 23.24 3.05 23.60
C ASP A 55 23.22 2.82 25.13
N LYS A 56 22.24 2.03 25.60
CA LYS A 56 22.08 1.71 27.02
C LYS A 56 23.11 0.71 27.53
N ILE A 57 23.57 -0.23 26.69
CA ILE A 57 24.64 -1.17 27.03
C ILE A 57 26.00 -0.45 27.09
N ILE A 58 26.30 0.41 26.12
CA ILE A 58 27.60 1.09 26.03
C ILE A 58 27.83 2.04 27.23
N ASN A 59 26.77 2.62 27.79
CA ASN A 59 26.85 3.51 28.95
C ASN A 59 26.96 2.79 30.31
N LEU A 60 26.93 1.46 30.35
CA LEU A 60 27.05 0.68 31.58
C LEU A 60 28.47 0.12 31.73
N LYS A 61 29.08 0.32 32.91
CA LYS A 61 30.43 -0.19 33.24
C LYS A 61 30.50 -1.72 33.30
N ASP A 62 29.40 -2.39 33.64
CA ASP A 62 29.26 -3.85 33.65
C ASP A 62 28.04 -4.27 32.81
N PRO A 63 28.25 -4.82 31.60
CA PRO A 63 27.14 -5.20 30.72
C PRO A 63 26.45 -6.48 31.22
N THR A 64 25.36 -6.31 31.97
CA THR A 64 24.55 -7.45 32.43
C THR A 64 23.50 -7.84 31.39
N PHE A 65 23.53 -9.10 30.93
CA PHE A 65 22.58 -9.68 29.95
C PHE A 65 21.10 -9.57 30.36
N SER A 66 20.81 -9.44 31.66
CA SER A 66 19.46 -9.25 32.19
C SER A 66 18.77 -8.00 31.61
N ILE A 67 19.54 -6.97 31.26
CA ILE A 67 19.01 -5.73 30.67
C ILE A 67 18.52 -5.96 29.24
N ALA A 68 19.03 -6.97 28.52
CA ALA A 68 18.62 -7.28 27.15
C ALA A 68 17.26 -7.97 27.05
N ILE A 69 16.90 -8.75 28.07
CA ILE A 69 15.66 -9.53 28.12
C ILE A 69 14.40 -8.66 27.87
N PRO A 70 14.18 -7.52 28.58
CA PRO A 70 13.00 -6.70 28.34
C PRO A 70 12.97 -6.08 26.92
N PHE A 71 14.12 -5.72 26.35
CA PHE A 71 14.18 -5.18 24.98
C PHE A 71 13.84 -6.26 23.95
N LEU A 72 14.34 -7.48 24.11
CA LEU A 72 14.02 -8.60 23.23
C LEU A 72 12.53 -8.94 23.26
N ILE A 73 11.91 -8.97 24.44
CA ILE A 73 10.47 -9.22 24.56
C ILE A 73 9.67 -8.14 23.84
N ILE A 74 10.01 -6.87 24.03
CA ILE A 74 9.34 -5.75 23.35
C ILE A 74 9.47 -5.85 21.83
N ILE A 75 10.68 -6.18 21.32
CA ILE A 75 10.92 -6.34 19.89
C ILE A 75 10.06 -7.47 19.32
N ILE A 76 10.00 -8.62 20.00
CA ILE A 76 9.18 -9.76 19.58
C ILE A 76 7.71 -9.36 19.48
N VAL A 77 7.17 -8.69 20.52
CA VAL A 77 5.78 -8.23 20.54
C VAL A 77 5.48 -7.29 19.36
N ILE A 78 6.37 -6.33 19.10
CA ILE A 78 6.21 -5.38 17.99
C ILE A 78 6.25 -6.09 16.64
N ILE A 79 7.16 -7.06 16.45
CA ILE A 79 7.26 -7.83 15.21
C ILE A 79 5.97 -8.64 14.97
N LEU A 80 5.46 -9.32 16.00
CA LEU A 80 4.22 -10.09 15.88
C LEU A 80 3.02 -9.20 15.55
N LEU A 81 2.94 -8.03 16.17
CA LEU A 81 1.87 -7.07 15.93
C LEU A 81 1.95 -6.49 14.51
N LYS A 82 3.15 -6.11 14.05
CA LYS A 82 3.41 -5.71 12.66
C LYS A 82 2.96 -6.78 11.67
N GLU A 83 3.33 -8.04 11.91
CA GLU A 83 3.03 -9.15 10.99
C GLU A 83 1.53 -9.36 10.87
N THR A 84 0.82 -9.33 12.01
CA THR A 84 -0.64 -9.43 12.05
C THR A 84 -1.32 -8.31 11.26
N LEU A 85 -0.88 -7.06 11.42
CA LEU A 85 -1.39 -5.92 10.64
C LEU A 85 -1.13 -6.10 9.14
N THR A 86 0.04 -6.61 8.78
CA THR A 86 0.43 -6.84 7.38
C THR A 86 -0.47 -7.90 6.73
N ILE A 87 -0.75 -8.99 7.44
CA ILE A 87 -1.64 -10.07 6.98
C ILE A 87 -3.08 -9.56 6.82
N ILE A 88 -3.63 -8.87 7.83
CA ILE A 88 -5.00 -8.33 7.79
C ILE A 88 -5.17 -7.39 6.59
N ARG A 89 -4.21 -6.49 6.39
CA ARG A 89 -4.22 -5.55 5.26
C ARG A 89 -4.19 -6.28 3.93
N LYS A 90 -3.30 -7.26 3.76
CA LYS A 90 -3.16 -8.03 2.53
C LYS A 90 -4.47 -8.75 2.19
N TYR A 91 -5.06 -9.41 3.19
CA TYR A 91 -6.36 -10.07 3.07
C TYR A 91 -7.47 -9.10 2.63
N LEU A 92 -7.56 -7.91 3.23
CA LEU A 92 -8.57 -6.92 2.86
C LEU A 92 -8.44 -6.48 1.39
N VAL A 93 -7.23 -6.17 0.94
CA VAL A 93 -6.99 -5.69 -0.44
C VAL A 93 -7.27 -6.79 -1.46
N GLU A 94 -6.89 -8.04 -1.17
CA GLU A 94 -7.17 -9.19 -2.03
C GLU A 94 -8.67 -9.48 -2.11
N ASN A 95 -9.37 -9.44 -0.98
CA ASN A 95 -10.82 -9.63 -0.96
C ASN A 95 -11.55 -8.55 -1.77
N ILE A 96 -11.17 -7.27 -1.62
CA ILE A 96 -11.73 -6.16 -2.40
C ILE A 96 -11.50 -6.39 -3.89
N SER A 97 -10.27 -6.73 -4.27
CA SER A 97 -9.91 -6.99 -5.66
C SER A 97 -10.79 -8.08 -6.30
N THR A 98 -10.97 -9.20 -5.61
CA THR A 98 -11.81 -10.31 -6.08
C THR A 98 -13.29 -9.92 -6.19
N GLN A 99 -13.81 -9.18 -5.20
CA GLN A 99 -15.20 -8.74 -5.20
C GLN A 99 -15.47 -7.70 -6.31
N THR A 100 -14.55 -6.77 -6.51
CA THR A 100 -14.61 -5.77 -7.58
C THR A 100 -14.56 -6.45 -8.95
N GLU A 101 -13.70 -7.46 -9.14
CA GLU A 101 -13.61 -8.22 -10.39
C GLU A 101 -14.94 -8.91 -10.74
N LYS A 102 -15.53 -9.62 -9.77
CA LYS A 102 -16.81 -10.29 -9.93
C LYS A 102 -17.92 -9.31 -10.30
N LYS A 103 -18.02 -8.19 -9.58
CA LYS A 103 -19.07 -7.18 -9.79
C LYS A 103 -18.95 -6.47 -11.13
N LEU A 104 -17.74 -6.05 -11.51
CA LEU A 104 -17.50 -5.41 -12.80
C LEU A 104 -17.80 -6.35 -13.96
N THR A 105 -17.44 -7.63 -13.83
CA THR A 105 -17.75 -8.64 -14.85
C THR A 105 -19.27 -8.79 -15.01
N VAL A 106 -20.01 -9.00 -13.92
CA VAL A 106 -21.48 -9.13 -13.96
C VAL A 106 -22.14 -7.87 -14.53
N LYS A 107 -21.73 -6.69 -14.06
CA LYS A 107 -22.29 -5.41 -14.52
C LYS A 107 -22.03 -5.17 -16.02
N THR A 108 -20.84 -5.51 -16.49
CA THR A 108 -20.47 -5.32 -17.90
C THR A 108 -21.24 -6.28 -18.79
N ILE A 109 -21.37 -7.55 -18.41
CA ILE A 109 -22.19 -8.53 -19.13
C ILE A 109 -23.66 -8.08 -19.15
N GLN A 110 -24.20 -7.66 -18.01
CA GLN A 110 -25.59 -7.17 -17.94
C GLN A 110 -25.82 -5.97 -18.86
N HIS A 111 -24.86 -5.05 -18.95
CA HIS A 111 -24.95 -3.91 -19.85
C HIS A 111 -24.84 -4.33 -21.33
N LEU A 112 -23.94 -5.29 -21.63
CA LEU A 112 -23.79 -5.84 -22.97
C LEU A 112 -25.10 -6.47 -23.47
N LEU A 113 -25.79 -7.23 -22.61
CA LEU A 113 -27.08 -7.87 -22.91
C LEU A 113 -28.23 -6.87 -23.17
N LYS A 114 -28.10 -5.63 -22.71
CA LYS A 114 -29.10 -4.56 -22.89
C LYS A 114 -28.75 -3.62 -24.06
N THR A 115 -27.60 -3.81 -24.69
CA THR A 115 -27.13 -2.94 -25.77
C THR A 115 -27.74 -3.39 -27.10
N ASP A 116 -28.13 -2.45 -27.94
CA ASP A 116 -28.68 -2.77 -29.27
C ASP A 116 -27.60 -3.46 -30.14
N ILE A 117 -27.93 -4.68 -30.56
CA ILE A 117 -27.03 -5.61 -31.23
C ILE A 117 -26.69 -5.11 -32.64
N LEU A 118 -27.61 -4.38 -33.29
CA LEU A 118 -27.49 -4.02 -34.70
C LEU A 118 -26.46 -2.93 -34.97
N GLU A 119 -26.31 -1.96 -34.08
CA GLU A 119 -25.40 -0.81 -34.26
C GLU A 119 -24.04 -1.03 -33.59
N PHE A 120 -24.00 -1.72 -32.45
CA PHE A 120 -22.80 -1.87 -31.64
C PHE A 120 -22.00 -3.15 -31.93
N ILE A 121 -22.67 -4.29 -32.14
CA ILE A 121 -22.00 -5.59 -32.38
C ILE A 121 -21.51 -5.72 -33.81
N ASN A 122 -22.21 -5.14 -34.80
CA ASN A 122 -21.71 -5.10 -36.18
C ASN A 122 -20.43 -4.27 -36.35
N LYS A 123 -20.17 -3.32 -35.44
CA LYS A 123 -18.99 -2.44 -35.49
C LYS A 123 -17.73 -3.07 -34.88
N TYR A 124 -17.87 -4.10 -34.04
CA TYR A 124 -16.75 -4.71 -33.31
C TYR A 124 -16.78 -6.24 -33.42
N GLN A 125 -15.64 -6.84 -33.81
CA GLN A 125 -15.49 -8.30 -33.76
C GLN A 125 -15.68 -8.80 -32.32
N ILE A 126 -16.55 -9.80 -32.12
CA ILE A 126 -16.96 -10.31 -30.80
C ILE A 126 -15.75 -10.69 -29.92
N GLY A 127 -14.72 -11.31 -30.50
CA GLY A 127 -13.47 -11.65 -29.81
C GLY A 127 -12.64 -10.44 -29.38
N SER A 128 -12.63 -9.37 -30.18
CA SER A 128 -11.93 -8.12 -29.85
C SER A 128 -12.62 -7.39 -28.68
N LEU A 129 -13.96 -7.40 -28.65
CA LEU A 129 -14.76 -6.78 -27.60
C LEU A 129 -14.63 -7.51 -26.28
N HIS A 130 -14.76 -8.85 -26.30
CA HIS A 130 -14.53 -9.69 -25.13
C HIS A 130 -13.12 -9.50 -24.58
N GLY A 131 -12.11 -9.55 -25.45
CA GLY A 131 -10.71 -9.35 -25.08
C GLY A 131 -10.47 -7.96 -24.47
N LYS A 132 -11.03 -6.90 -25.04
CA LYS A 132 -10.87 -5.52 -24.54
C LYS A 132 -11.51 -5.36 -23.16
N ILE A 133 -12.74 -5.86 -22.97
CA ILE A 133 -13.45 -5.76 -21.69
C ILE A 133 -12.69 -6.49 -20.59
N PHE A 134 -12.36 -7.77 -20.81
CA PHE A 134 -11.74 -8.59 -19.77
C PHE A 134 -10.34 -8.10 -19.43
N ARG A 135 -9.53 -7.71 -20.43
CA ARG A 135 -8.20 -7.10 -20.19
C ARG A 135 -8.31 -5.77 -19.43
N SER A 136 -9.34 -4.97 -19.69
CA SER A 136 -9.56 -3.71 -18.97
C SER A 136 -9.92 -3.94 -17.51
N ILE A 137 -10.81 -4.91 -17.23
CA ILE A 137 -11.15 -5.32 -15.86
C ILE A 137 -9.91 -5.85 -15.14
N GLN A 138 -9.18 -6.80 -15.75
CA GLN A 138 -7.95 -7.34 -15.17
C GLN A 138 -6.89 -6.27 -14.95
N GLY A 139 -6.75 -5.32 -15.88
CA GLY A 139 -5.87 -4.17 -15.74
C GLY A 139 -6.22 -3.32 -14.51
N LEU A 140 -7.50 -3.04 -14.31
CA LEU A 140 -7.99 -2.32 -13.12
C LEU A 140 -7.65 -3.06 -11.82
N ILE A 141 -7.91 -4.37 -11.77
CA ILE A 141 -7.63 -5.21 -10.60
C ILE A 141 -6.13 -5.24 -10.31
N LYS A 142 -5.29 -5.36 -11.34
CA LYS A 142 -3.83 -5.34 -11.20
C LYS A 142 -3.34 -3.99 -10.66
N LEU A 143 -3.90 -2.87 -11.12
CA LEU A 143 -3.57 -1.54 -10.59
C LEU A 143 -3.94 -1.40 -9.12
N ILE A 144 -5.11 -1.89 -8.71
CA ILE A 144 -5.52 -1.88 -7.29
C ILE A 144 -4.56 -2.72 -6.45
N LYS A 145 -4.27 -3.97 -6.87
CA LYS A 145 -3.35 -4.85 -6.14
C LYS A 145 -1.95 -4.24 -6.03
N LEU A 146 -1.37 -3.81 -7.14
CA LEU A 146 -0.02 -3.22 -7.15
C LEU A 146 0.05 -1.95 -6.28
N GLY A 147 -0.96 -1.09 -6.39
CA GLY A 147 -1.05 0.13 -5.61
C GLY A 147 -1.08 -0.16 -4.11
N PHE A 148 -2.00 -1.01 -3.66
CA PHE A 148 -2.28 -1.21 -2.24
C PHE A 148 -1.47 -2.33 -1.57
N LEU A 149 -0.99 -3.33 -2.31
CA LEU A 149 -0.12 -4.37 -1.73
C LEU A 149 1.35 -3.97 -1.71
N ASP A 150 1.81 -3.23 -2.73
CA ASP A 150 3.24 -2.96 -2.91
C ASP A 150 3.59 -1.47 -2.75
N PHE A 151 2.93 -0.59 -3.52
CA PHE A 151 3.31 0.83 -3.58
C PHE A 151 3.01 1.61 -2.29
N PHE A 152 1.74 1.70 -1.87
CA PHE A 152 1.35 2.48 -0.70
C PHE A 152 2.07 2.03 0.59
N PRO A 153 2.16 0.72 0.89
CA PRO A 153 2.93 0.23 2.02
C PRO A 153 4.37 0.74 2.03
N THR A 154 5.05 0.63 0.89
CA THR A 154 6.44 1.04 0.74
C THR A 154 6.58 2.54 0.89
N PHE A 155 5.68 3.31 0.28
CA PHE A 155 5.64 4.76 0.37
C PHE A 155 5.47 5.25 1.82
N PHE A 156 4.49 4.73 2.56
CA PHE A 156 4.27 5.12 3.96
C PHE A 156 5.40 4.65 4.88
N THR A 157 5.98 3.48 4.63
CA THR A 157 7.13 2.98 5.39
C THR A 157 8.35 3.88 5.18
N ALA A 158 8.62 4.29 3.94
CA ALA A 158 9.71 5.20 3.61
C ALA A 158 9.48 6.58 4.24
N LEU A 159 8.26 7.12 4.16
CA LEU A 159 7.90 8.39 4.78
C LEU A 159 8.09 8.34 6.31
N ALA A 160 7.65 7.25 6.95
CA ALA A 160 7.85 7.04 8.39
C ALA A 160 9.34 6.93 8.75
N ALA A 161 10.15 6.24 7.93
CA ALA A 161 11.59 6.12 8.15
C ALA A 161 12.29 7.49 8.07
N ILE A 162 11.95 8.30 7.08
CA ILE A 162 12.47 9.68 6.95
C ILE A 162 12.07 10.51 8.17
N ALA A 163 10.80 10.48 8.56
CA ALA A 163 10.32 11.21 9.73
C ALA A 163 11.06 10.81 11.03
N ILE A 164 11.28 9.51 11.24
CA ILE A 164 12.01 8.97 12.40
C ILE A 164 13.49 9.40 12.35
N ALA A 165 14.13 9.36 11.18
CA ALA A 165 15.52 9.77 11.02
C ALA A 165 15.74 11.24 11.38
N PHE A 166 14.86 12.13 10.90
CA PHE A 166 14.88 13.55 11.25
C PHE A 166 14.61 13.78 12.75
N TYR A 167 13.74 12.99 13.37
CA TYR A 167 13.44 13.11 14.79
C TYR A 167 14.61 12.66 15.69
N GLN A 168 15.37 11.64 15.30
CA GLN A 168 16.50 11.15 16.10
C GLN A 168 17.74 12.01 15.98
N LYS A 169 18.23 12.24 14.76
CA LYS A 169 19.48 12.96 14.50
C LYS A 169 19.38 13.74 13.18
N PRO A 170 18.86 14.97 13.20
CA PRO A 170 18.57 15.75 11.98
C PRO A 170 19.84 16.05 11.17
N LEU A 171 20.98 16.24 11.82
CA LEU A 171 22.25 16.51 11.13
C LEU A 171 22.68 15.33 10.26
N LEU A 172 22.70 14.12 10.84
CA LEU A 172 23.10 12.89 10.13
C LEU A 172 22.11 12.54 9.02
N ALA A 173 20.81 12.69 9.27
CA ALA A 173 19.78 12.45 8.26
C ALA A 173 19.97 13.35 7.02
N SER A 174 20.29 14.63 7.22
CA SER A 174 20.54 15.57 6.12
C SER A 174 21.76 15.20 5.30
N PHE A 175 22.85 14.74 5.93
CA PHE A 175 24.02 14.25 5.21
C PHE A 175 23.74 12.97 4.43
N MET A 176 22.96 12.03 4.99
CA MET A 176 22.63 10.78 4.30
C MET A 176 21.75 11.00 3.06
N ILE A 177 20.84 11.98 3.09
CA ILE A 177 20.01 12.34 1.92
C ILE A 177 20.87 12.91 0.79
N LEU A 178 21.93 13.67 1.11
CA LEU A 178 22.84 14.25 0.12
C LEU A 178 23.67 13.19 -0.62
N ILE A 179 23.88 12.02 0.00
CA ILE A 179 24.68 10.92 -0.56
C ILE A 179 23.86 10.05 -1.53
N ILE A 180 22.52 10.13 -1.48
CA ILE A 180 21.66 9.40 -2.42
C ILE A 180 21.94 9.95 -3.82
N PRO A 181 22.55 9.16 -4.73
CA PRO A 181 22.82 9.64 -6.07
C PRO A 181 21.48 9.92 -6.76
N SER A 182 21.37 11.11 -7.33
CA SER A 182 20.28 11.54 -8.21
C SER A 182 20.07 10.58 -9.37
#